data_AF-A0A644Z4N7-F1
#
_entry.id   AF-A0A644Z4N7-F1
#
_cell.length_a   1.000
_cell.length_b   1.000
_cell.length_c   1.000
_cell.angle_alpha   90.00
_cell.angle_beta   90.00
_cell.angle_gamma   90.00
#
_symmetry.space_group_name_H-M   'P 1'
#
loop_
_entity.id
_entity.type
_entity.pdbx_description
1 polymer ?
#
loop_
_entity_poly.entity_id
_entity_poly.type
_entity_poly.pdbx_seq_one_letter_code
_entity_poly.pdbx_strand_id
1 'polypeptide(L)'
;MKKVYQRRVDPGHGDCMQAAMASLFDDEYENVPAFIEHENWFELFCNYIESKGYKDGGMLHNKAWGTLLNPTFECFETPTFDKWSLLTAKNLKNYQGVDGLFYASVLSPKYFNWSDMDIHAVICDADLNIIHDPNMKYQSIKAYPLSSVIGCNGIINVCNFIKKK
;
A
#
# COMPACT_ATOMS: atom_id res chain seq x y z
N MET A 1 9.89 -4.92 -13.65
CA MET A 1 8.60 -4.29 -13.34
C MET A 1 8.32 -3.16 -14.32
N LYS A 2 7.33 -3.33 -15.17
CA LYS A 2 6.73 -2.28 -16.01
C LYS A 2 6.09 -1.21 -15.14
N LYS A 3 6.23 0.06 -15.54
CA LYS A 3 5.60 1.20 -14.86
C LYS A 3 4.28 1.53 -15.54
N VAL A 4 3.18 1.13 -14.92
CA VAL A 4 1.82 1.47 -15.32
C VAL A 4 1.35 2.65 -14.47
N TYR A 5 0.80 3.67 -15.12
CA TYR A 5 0.29 4.86 -14.46
C TYR A 5 -1.23 4.86 -14.44
N GLN A 6 -1.77 5.44 -13.37
CA GLN A 6 -3.20 5.63 -13.19
C GLN A 6 -3.75 6.59 -14.25
N ARG A 7 -4.95 6.31 -14.75
CA ARG A 7 -5.65 7.08 -15.79
C ARG A 7 -6.66 8.05 -15.18
N ARG A 8 -7.16 7.77 -13.97
CA ARG A 8 -8.14 8.59 -13.23
C ARG A 8 -7.54 9.11 -11.92
N VAL A 9 -7.35 10.42 -11.84
CA VAL A 9 -6.85 11.11 -10.63
C VAL A 9 -7.97 11.91 -9.97
N ASP A 10 -8.78 11.25 -9.16
CA ASP A 10 -10.04 11.77 -8.60
C ASP A 10 -10.16 11.36 -7.11
N PRO A 11 -10.43 12.29 -6.17
CA PRO A 11 -10.53 11.96 -4.74
C PRO A 11 -11.62 10.90 -4.51
N GLY A 12 -11.31 9.88 -3.70
CA GLY A 12 -12.18 8.73 -3.44
C GLY A 12 -12.53 7.85 -4.65
N HIS A 13 -12.09 8.18 -5.87
CA HIS A 13 -12.48 7.48 -7.11
C HIS A 13 -11.30 7.25 -8.06
N GLY A 14 -10.07 7.34 -7.56
CA GLY A 14 -8.86 7.12 -8.34
C GLY A 14 -8.60 5.63 -8.60
N ASP A 15 -8.01 5.33 -9.74
CA ASP A 15 -7.63 3.98 -10.18
C ASP A 15 -6.17 3.61 -9.79
N CYS A 16 -5.62 4.26 -8.76
CA CYS A 16 -4.24 4.05 -8.33
C CYS A 16 -3.94 2.59 -7.97
N MET A 17 -4.89 1.90 -7.33
CA MET A 17 -4.78 0.49 -6.98
C MET A 17 -4.64 -0.40 -8.23
N GLN A 18 -5.44 -0.15 -9.27
CA GLN A 18 -5.38 -0.91 -10.53
C GLN A 18 -4.01 -0.74 -11.21
N ALA A 19 -3.53 0.49 -11.32
CA ALA A 19 -2.22 0.78 -11.93
C ALA A 19 -1.03 0.24 -11.11
N ALA A 20 -1.11 0.30 -9.78
CA ALA A 20 -0.10 -0.30 -8.90
C ALA A 20 -0.06 -1.82 -9.08
N MET A 21 -1.22 -2.48 -9.12
CA MET A 21 -1.29 -3.94 -9.31
C MET A 21 -0.84 -4.37 -10.71
N ALA A 22 -1.17 -3.59 -11.75
CA ALA A 22 -0.67 -3.83 -13.11
C ALA A 22 0.85 -3.72 -13.16
N SER A 23 1.42 -2.70 -12.52
CA SER A 23 2.88 -2.54 -12.45
C SER A 23 3.52 -3.70 -11.69
N LEU A 24 3.02 -4.01 -10.49
CA LEU A 24 3.60 -5.02 -9.59
C LEU A 24 3.69 -6.41 -10.22
N PHE A 25 2.67 -6.81 -10.97
CA PHE A 25 2.58 -8.12 -11.63
C PHE A 25 3.01 -8.10 -13.11
N ASP A 26 3.61 -7.01 -13.58
CA ASP A 26 4.06 -6.83 -14.97
C ASP A 26 2.93 -7.05 -16.01
N ASP A 27 1.72 -6.60 -15.69
CA ASP A 27 0.50 -6.80 -16.49
C ASP A 27 0.14 -5.57 -17.35
N GLU A 28 -0.81 -5.75 -18.26
CA GLU A 28 -1.53 -4.64 -18.89
C GLU A 28 -2.58 -4.07 -17.94
N TYR A 29 -2.81 -2.76 -18.04
CA TYR A 29 -3.77 -2.06 -17.18
C TYR A 29 -5.18 -2.67 -17.31
N GLU A 30 -5.57 -3.02 -18.54
CA GLU A 30 -6.85 -3.63 -18.92
C GLU A 30 -7.07 -5.03 -18.33
N ASN A 31 -6.00 -5.72 -17.95
CA ASN A 31 -6.07 -7.07 -17.38
C ASN A 31 -6.27 -7.06 -15.87
N VAL A 32 -6.15 -5.89 -15.24
CA VAL A 32 -6.37 -5.70 -13.80
C VAL A 32 -7.78 -5.20 -13.57
N PRO A 33 -8.55 -5.76 -12.61
CA PRO A 33 -9.90 -5.28 -12.32
C PRO A 33 -9.91 -3.79 -11.96
N ALA A 34 -10.94 -3.08 -12.41
CA ALA A 34 -11.22 -1.70 -11.99
C ALA A 34 -11.80 -1.71 -10.58
N PHE A 35 -10.98 -2.01 -9.56
CA PHE A 35 -11.41 -2.26 -8.18
C PHE A 35 -12.38 -1.20 -7.64
N ILE A 36 -12.14 0.07 -7.96
CA ILE A 36 -12.93 1.20 -7.47
C ILE A 36 -14.38 1.23 -7.99
N GLU A 37 -14.68 0.50 -9.06
CA GLU A 37 -16.01 0.45 -9.67
C GLU A 37 -16.92 -0.63 -9.04
N HIS A 38 -16.40 -1.39 -8.07
CA HIS A 38 -17.09 -2.55 -7.50
C HIS A 38 -17.16 -2.50 -5.97
N GLU A 39 -18.34 -2.74 -5.41
CA GLU A 39 -18.51 -2.84 -3.95
C GLU A 39 -17.73 -4.02 -3.35
N ASN A 40 -17.62 -5.12 -4.10
CA ASN A 40 -16.84 -6.32 -3.71
C ASN A 40 -15.36 -6.24 -4.14
N TRP A 41 -14.78 -5.03 -4.19
CA TRP A 41 -13.42 -4.78 -4.65
C TRP A 41 -12.37 -5.70 -3.99
N PHE A 42 -12.53 -6.03 -2.72
CA PHE A 42 -11.56 -6.86 -1.98
C PHE A 42 -11.57 -8.31 -2.46
N GLU A 43 -12.75 -8.85 -2.78
CA GLU A 43 -12.87 -10.18 -3.39
C GLU A 43 -12.20 -10.20 -4.77
N LEU A 44 -12.44 -9.17 -5.59
CA LEU A 44 -11.78 -9.03 -6.89
C LEU A 44 -10.25 -8.91 -6.76
N PHE A 45 -9.78 -8.18 -5.75
CA PHE A 45 -8.36 -8.07 -5.44
C PHE A 45 -7.74 -9.42 -5.09
N CYS A 46 -8.37 -10.18 -4.19
CA CYS A 46 -7.95 -11.53 -3.83
C CYS A 46 -7.97 -12.46 -5.04
N ASN A 47 -9.04 -12.47 -5.83
CA ASN A 47 -9.13 -13.28 -7.04
C ASN A 47 -8.04 -12.93 -8.06
N TYR A 48 -7.72 -11.63 -8.22
CA TYR A 48 -6.65 -11.18 -9.11
C TYR A 48 -5.29 -11.68 -8.64
N ILE A 49 -4.89 -11.48 -7.37
CA ILE A 49 -3.59 -11.99 -6.89
C ILE A 49 -3.52 -13.52 -6.93
N GLU A 50 -4.65 -14.20 -6.73
CA GLU A 50 -4.75 -15.65 -6.87
C GLU A 50 -4.52 -16.12 -8.30
N SER A 51 -5.07 -15.40 -9.29
CA SER A 51 -4.82 -15.67 -10.71
C SER A 51 -3.33 -15.50 -11.09
N LYS A 52 -2.57 -14.72 -10.32
CA LYS A 52 -1.12 -14.53 -10.49
C LYS A 52 -0.27 -15.53 -9.71
N GLY A 53 -0.89 -16.53 -9.07
CA GLY A 53 -0.18 -17.56 -8.32
C GLY A 53 0.19 -17.16 -6.89
N TYR A 54 -0.47 -16.16 -6.32
CA TYR A 54 -0.28 -15.72 -4.93
C TYR A 54 -1.55 -15.97 -4.11
N LYS A 55 -1.50 -15.74 -2.80
CA LYS A 55 -2.67 -15.61 -1.93
C LYS A 55 -2.46 -14.45 -0.98
N ASP A 56 -3.55 -13.91 -0.45
CA ASP A 56 -3.47 -12.88 0.59
C ASP A 56 -2.83 -13.47 1.86
N GLY A 57 -1.79 -12.81 2.34
CA GLY A 57 -1.06 -13.11 3.57
C GLY A 57 -1.36 -12.11 4.68
N GLY A 58 -2.34 -11.23 4.48
CA GLY A 58 -2.66 -10.15 5.39
C GLY A 58 -1.79 -8.92 5.17
N MET A 59 -1.74 -8.05 6.19
CA MET A 59 -1.16 -6.72 6.07
C MET A 59 -0.17 -6.45 7.20
N LEU A 60 0.91 -5.76 6.88
CA LEU A 60 1.81 -5.15 7.87
C LEU A 60 1.40 -3.70 8.09
N HIS A 61 1.35 -3.27 9.35
CA HIS A 61 0.85 -1.97 9.76
C HIS A 61 1.96 -1.10 10.36
N ASN A 62 2.00 0.17 9.97
CA ASN A 62 2.90 1.14 10.57
C ASN A 62 2.43 1.47 12.00
N LYS A 63 3.25 1.11 12.99
CA LYS A 63 2.95 1.36 14.41
C LYS A 63 2.73 2.86 14.70
N ALA A 64 3.60 3.72 14.19
CA ALA A 64 3.53 5.15 14.44
C ALA A 64 2.23 5.75 13.87
N TRP A 65 1.79 5.26 12.71
CA TRP A 65 0.49 5.62 12.15
C TRP A 65 -0.66 5.14 13.05
N GLY A 66 -0.63 3.90 13.52
CA GLY A 66 -1.64 3.36 14.45
C GLY A 66 -1.75 4.16 15.75
N THR A 67 -0.62 4.58 16.32
CA THR A 67 -0.58 5.47 17.50
C THR A 67 -1.16 6.86 17.17
N LEU A 68 -0.85 7.43 16.00
CA LEU A 68 -1.42 8.73 15.59
C LEU A 68 -2.94 8.71 15.44
N LEU A 69 -3.51 7.59 14.99
CA LEU A 69 -4.97 7.43 14.91
C LEU A 69 -5.64 7.24 16.26
N ASN A 70 -4.89 6.84 17.28
CA ASN A 70 -5.39 6.55 18.63
C ASN A 70 -4.52 7.23 19.70
N PRO A 71 -4.36 8.57 19.65
CA PRO A 71 -3.30 9.26 20.39
C PRO A 71 -3.49 9.20 21.91
N THR A 72 -4.72 8.97 22.38
CA THR A 72 -5.03 8.86 23.81
C THR A 72 -5.00 7.42 24.31
N PHE A 73 -4.93 6.42 23.45
CA PHE A 73 -4.97 5.01 23.86
C PHE A 73 -3.80 4.68 24.81
N GLU A 74 -2.61 5.16 24.46
CA GLU A 74 -1.39 4.99 25.27
C GLU A 74 -1.41 5.78 26.60
N CYS A 75 -2.34 6.74 26.77
CA CYS A 75 -2.51 7.43 28.05
C CYS A 75 -3.19 6.55 29.10
N PHE A 76 -3.94 5.53 28.68
CA PHE A 76 -4.75 4.69 29.56
C PHE A 76 -4.31 3.23 29.56
N GLU A 77 -3.69 2.76 28.48
CA GLU A 77 -3.32 1.36 28.28
C GLU A 77 -1.92 1.22 27.69
N THR A 78 -1.27 0.08 27.93
CA THR A 78 -0.04 -0.28 27.22
C THR A 78 -0.41 -1.13 26.00
N PRO A 79 -0.36 -0.59 24.77
CA PRO A 79 -0.76 -1.34 23.59
C PRO A 79 0.14 -2.56 23.35
N THR A 80 -0.51 -3.70 23.11
CA THR A 80 0.15 -4.91 22.62
C THR A 80 0.03 -4.96 21.11
N PHE A 81 1.18 -4.87 20.43
CA PHE A 81 1.24 -5.06 18.99
C PHE A 81 1.79 -6.46 18.71
N ASP A 82 1.11 -7.21 17.84
CA ASP A 82 1.69 -8.44 17.31
C ASP A 82 2.94 -8.08 16.48
N LYS A 83 4.10 -8.56 16.92
CA LYS A 83 5.38 -8.22 16.29
C LYS A 83 5.43 -8.65 14.83
N TRP A 84 4.66 -9.66 14.44
CA TRP A 84 4.62 -10.17 13.06
C TRP A 84 3.78 -9.31 12.12
N SER A 85 2.81 -8.54 12.64
CA SER A 85 1.99 -7.63 11.86
C SER A 85 2.56 -6.21 11.77
N LEU A 86 3.71 -5.93 12.40
CA LEU A 86 4.35 -4.63 12.33
C LEU A 86 5.08 -4.41 11.00
N LEU A 87 4.91 -3.22 10.42
CA LEU A 87 5.65 -2.78 9.26
C LEU A 87 7.10 -2.49 9.65
N THR A 88 7.99 -3.42 9.32
CA THR A 88 9.43 -3.26 9.45
C THR A 88 10.12 -3.91 8.25
N ALA A 89 11.28 -3.39 7.82
CA ALA A 89 12.07 -4.01 6.76
C ALA A 89 12.43 -5.47 7.09
N LYS A 90 12.66 -5.78 8.38
CA LYS A 90 12.90 -7.15 8.85
C LYS A 90 11.70 -8.06 8.56
N ASN A 91 10.48 -7.61 8.85
CA ASN A 91 9.28 -8.40 8.61
C ASN A 91 9.03 -8.56 7.10
N LEU A 92 9.17 -7.50 6.30
CA LEU A 92 9.00 -7.59 4.84
C LEU A 92 9.96 -8.60 4.19
N LYS A 93 11.21 -8.65 4.63
CA LYS A 93 12.21 -9.62 4.15
C LYS A 93 11.79 -11.09 4.35
N ASN A 94 10.85 -11.37 5.26
CA ASN A 94 10.30 -12.72 5.45
C ASN A 94 9.24 -13.11 4.40
N TYR A 95 8.57 -12.14 3.76
CA TYR A 95 7.42 -12.40 2.88
C TYR A 95 7.79 -12.51 1.39
N GLN A 96 9.03 -12.18 0.99
CA GLN A 96 9.56 -12.16 -0.39
C GLN A 96 8.84 -11.23 -1.38
N GLY A 97 7.53 -11.00 -1.23
CA GLY A 97 6.73 -10.16 -2.12
C GLY A 97 6.59 -10.74 -3.53
N VAL A 98 6.24 -9.87 -4.47
CA VAL A 98 6.29 -10.16 -5.91
C VAL A 98 7.66 -9.72 -6.41
N ASP A 99 8.57 -10.68 -6.58
CA ASP A 99 9.95 -10.43 -6.99
C ASP A 99 10.68 -9.38 -6.13
N GLY A 100 10.46 -9.41 -4.81
CA GLY A 100 11.07 -8.46 -3.86
C GLY A 100 10.33 -7.12 -3.72
N LEU A 101 9.20 -6.95 -4.41
CA LEU A 101 8.36 -5.76 -4.39
C LEU A 101 7.04 -6.02 -3.69
N PHE A 102 6.45 -4.95 -3.15
CA PHE A 102 5.24 -5.02 -2.33
C PHE A 102 4.25 -3.93 -2.70
N TYR A 103 2.97 -4.28 -2.65
CA TYR A 103 1.87 -3.33 -2.71
C TYR A 103 1.75 -2.61 -1.36
N ALA A 104 1.81 -1.28 -1.37
CA ALA A 104 1.83 -0.46 -0.17
C ALA A 104 0.85 0.70 -0.27
N SER A 105 0.49 1.24 0.89
CA SER A 105 -0.37 2.41 0.99
C SER A 105 0.37 3.57 1.64
N VAL A 106 0.13 4.77 1.13
CA VAL A 106 0.56 6.06 1.70
C VAL A 106 -0.63 7.00 1.78
N LEU A 107 -0.52 8.10 2.51
CA LEU A 107 -1.50 9.17 2.45
C LEU A 107 -1.37 9.94 1.12
N SER A 108 -2.47 10.30 0.48
CA SER A 108 -2.48 11.00 -0.80
C SER A 108 -1.86 12.39 -0.69
N PRO A 109 -0.76 12.71 -1.40
CA PRO A 109 -0.13 14.04 -1.36
C PRO A 109 -1.07 15.20 -1.72
N LYS A 110 -2.06 14.97 -2.61
CA LYS A 110 -2.99 16.01 -3.07
C LYS A 110 -4.24 16.13 -2.21
N TYR A 111 -4.72 15.02 -1.64
CA TYR A 111 -6.06 14.97 -1.04
C TYR A 111 -6.05 14.77 0.48
N PHE A 112 -4.94 14.28 1.05
CA PHE A 112 -4.85 14.08 2.49
C PHE A 112 -5.07 15.38 3.27
N ASN A 113 -5.98 15.30 4.22
CA ASN A 113 -6.12 16.26 5.31
C ASN A 113 -6.64 15.52 6.56
N TRP A 114 -6.62 16.14 7.73
CA TRP A 114 -7.03 15.46 8.96
C TRP A 114 -8.53 15.08 9.01
N SER A 115 -9.39 15.74 8.24
CA SER A 115 -10.80 15.36 8.11
C SER A 115 -11.05 14.28 7.06
N ASP A 116 -10.12 14.09 6.14
CA ASP A 116 -10.23 13.14 5.03
C ASP A 116 -8.89 12.43 4.80
N MET A 117 -8.80 11.20 5.33
CA MET A 117 -7.58 10.39 5.35
C MET A 117 -7.40 9.62 4.04
N ASP A 118 -7.55 10.31 2.92
CA ASP A 118 -7.47 9.73 1.58
C ASP A 118 -6.14 8.99 1.36
N ILE A 119 -6.24 7.72 0.99
CA ILE A 119 -5.11 6.79 0.82
C ILE A 119 -4.76 6.68 -0.67
N HIS A 120 -3.47 6.48 -0.96
CA HIS A 120 -2.92 6.28 -2.29
C HIS A 120 -2.07 5.00 -2.36
N ALA A 121 -2.24 4.23 -3.42
CA ALA A 121 -1.49 3.00 -3.65
C ALA A 121 -0.13 3.28 -4.27
N VAL A 122 0.92 2.65 -3.75
CA VAL A 122 2.30 2.71 -4.26
C VAL A 122 2.94 1.33 -4.23
N ILE A 123 4.12 1.20 -4.84
CA ILE A 123 4.95 -0.01 -4.75
C ILE A 123 6.23 0.32 -3.99
N CYS A 124 6.57 -0.51 -3.00
CA CYS A 124 7.82 -0.40 -2.27
C CYS A 124 8.68 -1.67 -2.36
N ASP A 125 9.96 -1.54 -2.02
CA ASP A 125 10.87 -2.67 -1.83
C ASP A 125 10.86 -3.17 -0.37
N ALA A 126 11.65 -4.21 -0.09
CA ALA A 126 11.79 -4.78 1.25
C ALA A 126 12.50 -3.86 2.27
N ASP A 127 13.13 -2.77 1.80
CA ASP A 127 13.77 -1.76 2.64
C ASP A 127 12.87 -0.52 2.83
N LEU A 128 11.60 -0.62 2.43
CA LEU A 128 10.57 0.43 2.55
C LEU A 128 10.84 1.67 1.69
N ASN A 129 11.65 1.53 0.63
CA ASN A 129 11.77 2.58 -0.38
C ASN A 129 10.61 2.46 -1.36
N ILE A 130 9.98 3.59 -1.69
CA ILE A 130 8.93 3.64 -2.70
C ILE A 130 9.59 3.62 -4.08
N ILE A 131 9.35 2.54 -4.82
CA ILE A 131 9.98 2.25 -6.12
C ILE A 131 9.13 2.79 -7.27
N HIS A 132 7.81 2.83 -7.09
CA HIS A 132 6.89 3.34 -8.09
C HIS A 132 5.64 3.94 -7.46
N ASP A 133 5.26 5.09 -7.98
CA ASP A 133 4.01 5.76 -7.71
C ASP A 133 3.20 5.80 -9.02
N PRO A 134 1.97 5.25 -9.05
CA PRO A 134 1.16 5.21 -10.25
C PRO A 134 0.62 6.60 -10.66
N ASN A 135 0.73 7.63 -9.82
CA ASN A 135 0.40 8.99 -10.20
C ASN A 135 1.60 9.69 -10.85
N MET A 136 1.53 9.98 -12.15
CA MET A 136 2.63 10.65 -12.86
C MET A 136 3.03 11.99 -12.25
N LYS A 137 2.10 12.71 -11.61
CA LYS A 137 2.41 14.00 -10.97
C LYS A 137 3.29 13.85 -9.74
N TYR A 138 3.37 12.64 -9.18
CA TYR A 138 4.13 12.37 -7.97
C TYR A 138 5.57 11.89 -8.22
N GLN A 139 6.00 11.74 -9.47
CA GLN A 139 7.37 11.28 -9.79
C GLN A 139 8.49 12.17 -9.22
N SER A 140 8.19 13.43 -8.91
CA SER A 140 9.16 14.41 -8.40
C SER A 140 8.92 14.82 -6.94
N ILE A 141 8.00 14.15 -6.23
CA ILE A 141 7.75 14.48 -4.83
C ILE A 141 8.96 14.09 -3.98
N LYS A 142 9.27 14.93 -3.00
CA LYS A 142 10.40 14.71 -2.10
C LYS A 142 10.03 13.88 -0.87
N ALA A 143 8.75 13.91 -0.50
CA ALA A 143 8.23 13.26 0.68
C ALA A 143 6.72 13.04 0.54
N TYR A 144 6.24 11.90 1.04
CA TYR A 144 4.81 11.66 1.25
C TYR A 144 4.34 12.35 2.54
N PRO A 145 3.04 12.62 2.69
CA PRO A 145 2.51 13.21 3.91
C PRO A 145 2.90 12.40 5.14
N LEU A 146 3.25 13.12 6.21
CA LEU A 146 3.67 12.57 7.51
C LEU A 146 4.91 11.66 7.48
N SER A 147 5.66 11.56 6.37
CA SER A 147 6.83 10.66 6.28
C SER A 147 7.89 10.90 7.37
N SER A 148 8.09 12.15 7.80
CA SER A 148 8.99 12.52 8.90
C SER A 148 8.45 12.17 10.28
N VAL A 149 7.14 11.91 10.41
CA VAL A 149 6.46 11.60 11.67
C VAL A 149 6.30 10.10 11.83
N ILE A 150 5.79 9.41 10.80
CA ILE A 150 5.52 7.97 10.85
C ILE A 150 6.69 7.10 10.35
N GLY A 151 7.75 7.72 9.81
CA GLY A 151 8.87 7.01 9.21
C GLY A 151 8.45 6.22 7.97
N CYS A 152 9.25 5.21 7.60
CA CYS A 152 8.97 4.28 6.50
C CYS A 152 8.59 4.98 5.18
N ASN A 153 9.19 6.14 4.88
CA ASN A 153 8.85 6.99 3.73
C ASN A 153 7.36 7.37 3.62
N GLY A 154 6.63 7.39 4.73
CA GLY A 154 5.19 7.71 4.77
C GLY A 154 4.27 6.51 4.48
N ILE A 155 4.82 5.29 4.39
CA ILE A 155 4.02 4.08 4.21
C ILE A 155 3.24 3.79 5.49
N ILE A 156 1.92 3.66 5.36
CA ILE A 156 1.00 3.36 6.46
C ILE A 156 0.72 1.86 6.61
N ASN A 157 0.75 1.12 5.50
CA ASN A 157 0.61 -0.33 5.49
C ASN A 157 1.19 -0.96 4.22
N VAL A 158 1.45 -2.27 4.27
CA VAL A 158 1.90 -3.09 3.14
C VAL A 158 1.13 -4.40 3.10
N CYS A 159 0.61 -4.78 1.93
CA CYS A 159 -0.02 -6.08 1.73
C CYS A 159 1.04 -7.16 1.51
N ASN A 160 0.89 -8.29 2.21
CA ASN A 160 1.74 -9.45 2.05
C ASN A 160 1.09 -10.42 1.06
N PHE A 161 1.72 -10.67 -0.08
CA PHE A 161 1.29 -11.71 -1.01
C PHE A 161 2.18 -12.94 -0.84
N ILE A 162 1.57 -14.08 -0.55
CA ILE A 162 2.29 -15.34 -0.35
C ILE A 162 2.20 -16.16 -1.63
N LYS A 163 3.35 -16.47 -2.24
CA LYS A 163 3.39 -17.31 -3.44
C LYS A 163 2.83 -18.70 -3.15
N LYS A 164 1.86 -19.16 -3.95
CA LYS A 164 1.34 -20.53 -3.90
C LYS A 164 2.45 -21.47 -4.37
N LYS A 165 2.62 -22.59 -3.66
CA LYS A 165 3.57 -23.66 -4.02
C LYS A 165 3.01 -24.53 -5.13
#